data_AF-A0A6V8CYA0-F1
#
_entry.id   AF-A0A6V8CYA0-F1
#
_cell.length_a   1.000
_cell.length_b   1.000
_cell.length_c   1.000
_cell.angle_alpha   90.00
_cell.angle_beta   90.00
_cell.angle_gamma   90.00
#
_symmetry.space_group_name_H-M   'P 1'
#
loop_
_entity.id
_entity.type
_entity.pdbx_description
1 polymer ?
#
loop_
_entity_poly.entity_id
_entity_poly.type
_entity_poly.pdbx_seq_one_letter_code
_entity_poly.pdbx_strand_id
1 'polypeptide(L)'
;MFDKYVTRFSTIAWGQGSSADLELPYLSSPVSEYTVIAIAQQGSGQSANLVSAISTTLSVPNPEPPAMENLSLVFSPSNPSPGDIVLVTITDESNNPVEGLSITVVRGDETLTSLLSNENGQNSFPILVGEITIRVSGGQYYPVEISLQVNEDGIDDDDGLPGDRDADGYGDLLDAFPDDSSEWFDTDLDNIGNNADTDDDSDGILDDQELLSNPQTNPLKADTDNDGYCDGAIDVFQMCVGGDLFPIDSSEWADSDNDGIGDNSDPTPFGDIDDNQNNQNGTGDLTDNSTDSQQDSESESSDSTSNSMVLIGGSIGLIVILIAVGLFITLRNRGDEVDEKRFAKEEELFETISSSIATAPSVPPITARGEMIDGYEAIQFPAGSGNWFYRDPTTGAWIEWR
;
A
#
# COMPACT_ATOMS: atom_id res chain seq x y z
N MET A 1 -16.35 -7.57 -52.03
CA MET A 1 -16.95 -8.67 -51.24
C MET A 1 -16.15 -8.97 -49.98
N PHE A 2 -14.81 -8.87 -50.03
CA PHE A 2 -13.91 -9.03 -48.87
C PHE A 2 -14.11 -7.99 -47.75
N ASP A 3 -14.27 -6.69 -48.05
CA ASP A 3 -14.43 -5.64 -47.01
C ASP A 3 -15.68 -5.79 -46.12
N LYS A 4 -16.70 -6.54 -46.57
CA LYS A 4 -17.91 -6.81 -45.77
C LYS A 4 -17.71 -7.91 -44.70
N TYR A 5 -16.64 -8.69 -44.78
CA TYR A 5 -16.36 -9.80 -43.86
C TYR A 5 -15.16 -9.53 -42.93
N VAL A 6 -14.28 -8.58 -43.27
CA VAL A 6 -13.02 -8.30 -42.53
C VAL A 6 -13.17 -7.18 -41.49
N THR A 7 -14.32 -6.50 -41.44
CA THR A 7 -14.62 -5.43 -40.46
C THR A 7 -14.89 -5.93 -39.03
N ARG A 8 -14.65 -7.21 -38.74
CA ARG A 8 -14.91 -7.85 -37.43
C ARG A 8 -13.73 -8.67 -36.87
N PHE A 9 -12.51 -8.44 -37.33
CA PHE A 9 -11.34 -9.03 -36.66
C PHE A 9 -10.93 -8.15 -35.47
N SER A 10 -11.12 -8.66 -34.25
CA SER A 10 -10.77 -7.95 -33.02
C SER A 10 -9.26 -7.91 -32.77
N THR A 11 -8.52 -8.89 -33.31
CA THR A 11 -7.06 -8.96 -33.25
C THR A 11 -6.54 -9.79 -34.43
N ILE A 12 -5.31 -9.50 -34.88
CA ILE A 12 -4.62 -10.21 -35.96
C ILE A 12 -3.17 -10.42 -35.52
N ALA A 13 -2.73 -11.67 -35.45
CA ALA A 13 -1.32 -12.04 -35.29
C ALA A 13 -0.78 -12.69 -36.56
N TRP A 14 0.49 -12.45 -36.88
CA TRP A 14 1.20 -13.07 -38.01
C TRP A 14 2.61 -13.46 -37.58
N GLY A 15 3.14 -14.56 -38.12
CA GLY A 15 4.47 -15.06 -37.82
C GLY A 15 5.04 -15.94 -38.93
N GLN A 16 6.36 -16.11 -38.96
CA GLN A 16 7.05 -17.12 -39.78
C GLN A 16 7.65 -18.19 -38.85
N GLY A 17 7.22 -19.45 -38.99
CA GLY A 17 7.67 -20.54 -38.12
C GLY A 17 6.67 -21.70 -38.06
N SER A 18 6.83 -22.58 -37.06
CA SER A 18 5.92 -23.71 -36.80
C SER A 18 4.77 -23.37 -35.84
N SER A 19 4.75 -22.18 -35.25
CA SER A 19 3.72 -21.69 -34.33
C SER A 19 3.51 -20.17 -34.50
N ALA A 20 2.34 -19.70 -34.10
CA ALA A 20 2.02 -18.29 -33.91
C ALA A 20 1.11 -18.22 -32.69
N ASP A 21 1.55 -17.56 -31.63
CA ASP A 21 0.78 -17.42 -30.41
C ASP A 21 -0.15 -16.21 -30.52
N LEU A 22 -1.40 -16.40 -30.10
CA LEU A 22 -2.44 -15.38 -30.14
C LEU A 22 -3.04 -15.26 -28.74
N GLU A 23 -2.76 -14.14 -28.08
CA GLU A 23 -3.38 -13.79 -26.81
C GLU A 23 -4.65 -12.97 -27.07
N LEU A 24 -5.74 -13.34 -26.41
CA LEU A 24 -7.01 -12.62 -26.52
C LEU A 24 -7.00 -11.42 -25.55
N PRO A 25 -7.54 -10.25 -25.93
CA PRO A 25 -7.58 -9.10 -25.04
C PRO A 25 -8.45 -9.39 -23.80
N TYR A 26 -8.04 -8.86 -22.64
CA TYR A 26 -8.86 -8.88 -21.42
C TYR A 26 -10.17 -8.13 -21.68
N LEU A 27 -11.31 -8.79 -21.43
CA LEU A 27 -12.63 -8.19 -21.56
C LEU A 27 -13.31 -8.02 -20.21
N SER A 28 -13.87 -6.82 -20.00
CA SER A 28 -14.61 -6.41 -18.81
C SER A 28 -16.09 -6.88 -18.78
N SER A 29 -16.43 -8.07 -19.30
CA SER A 29 -17.78 -8.75 -19.34
C SER A 29 -18.60 -8.65 -20.65
N PRO A 30 -19.52 -9.60 -21.01
CA PRO A 30 -19.67 -11.01 -20.61
C PRO A 30 -19.25 -11.99 -21.75
N VAL A 31 -19.28 -13.30 -21.45
CA VAL A 31 -18.89 -14.45 -22.30
C VAL A 31 -19.06 -14.19 -23.80
N SER A 32 -17.94 -14.04 -24.49
CA SER A 32 -17.89 -13.90 -25.95
C SER A 32 -17.31 -15.18 -26.57
N GLU A 33 -17.96 -15.65 -27.63
CA GLU A 33 -17.47 -16.79 -28.41
C GLU A 33 -16.50 -16.28 -29.47
N TYR A 34 -15.24 -16.72 -29.39
CA TYR A 34 -14.22 -16.36 -30.36
C TYR A 34 -13.98 -17.52 -31.31
N THR A 35 -14.15 -17.25 -32.60
CA THR A 35 -13.72 -18.16 -33.67
C THR A 35 -12.32 -17.74 -34.11
N VAL A 36 -11.33 -18.56 -33.76
CA VAL A 36 -9.95 -18.39 -34.24
C VAL A 36 -9.82 -19.10 -35.58
N ILE A 37 -9.40 -18.34 -36.60
CA ILE A 37 -9.10 -18.87 -37.93
C ILE A 37 -7.59 -18.78 -38.13
N ALA A 38 -6.92 -19.92 -38.20
CA ALA A 38 -5.50 -20.00 -38.50
C ALA A 38 -5.30 -20.40 -39.96
N ILE A 39 -4.45 -19.66 -40.69
CA ILE A 39 -4.04 -20.00 -42.05
C ILE A 39 -2.52 -20.05 -42.08
N ALA A 40 -1.97 -21.20 -42.47
CA ALA A 40 -0.54 -21.41 -42.62
C ALA A 40 -0.21 -21.72 -44.09
N GLN A 41 0.82 -21.06 -44.62
CA GLN A 41 1.40 -21.41 -45.91
C GLN A 41 2.60 -22.31 -45.70
N GLN A 42 2.55 -23.52 -46.26
CA GLN A 42 3.66 -24.46 -46.28
C GLN A 42 4.37 -24.39 -47.64
N GLY A 43 5.63 -23.97 -47.64
CA GLY A 43 6.47 -23.82 -48.83
C GLY A 43 6.39 -22.43 -49.49
N SER A 44 7.06 -22.27 -50.64
CA SER A 44 7.15 -21.00 -51.38
C SER A 44 6.89 -21.19 -52.88
N GLY A 45 6.58 -20.10 -53.58
CA GLY A 45 6.32 -20.10 -55.02
C GLY A 45 5.00 -20.77 -55.42
N GLN A 46 4.88 -21.20 -56.68
CA GLN A 46 3.63 -21.79 -57.22
C GLN A 46 3.28 -23.18 -56.65
N SER A 47 4.17 -23.76 -55.84
CA SER A 47 3.98 -25.06 -55.19
C SER A 47 3.64 -24.95 -53.70
N ALA A 48 3.39 -23.74 -53.18
CA ALA A 48 3.01 -23.55 -51.80
C ALA A 48 1.60 -24.11 -51.52
N ASN A 49 1.45 -24.85 -50.42
CA ASN A 49 0.17 -25.36 -49.95
C ASN A 49 -0.36 -24.47 -48.82
N LEU A 50 -1.64 -24.15 -48.86
CA LEU A 50 -2.33 -23.46 -47.78
C LEU A 50 -3.05 -24.49 -46.92
N VAL A 51 -2.85 -24.41 -45.60
CA VAL A 51 -3.54 -25.22 -44.60
C VAL A 51 -4.30 -24.27 -43.68
N SER A 52 -5.57 -24.57 -43.40
CA SER A 52 -6.38 -23.79 -42.49
C SER A 52 -6.91 -24.65 -41.34
N ALA A 53 -6.95 -24.09 -40.14
CA ALA A 53 -7.62 -24.68 -38.99
C ALA A 53 -8.61 -23.67 -38.38
N ILE A 54 -9.69 -24.19 -37.82
CA ILE A 54 -10.68 -23.39 -37.09
C ILE A 54 -10.78 -23.99 -35.69
N SER A 55 -10.68 -23.13 -34.67
CA SER A 55 -10.91 -23.48 -33.28
C SER A 55 -11.86 -22.46 -32.66
N THR A 56 -12.77 -22.92 -31.82
CA THR A 56 -13.62 -22.04 -31.02
C THR A 56 -13.18 -22.14 -29.57
N THR A 57 -13.07 -20.99 -28.90
CA THR A 57 -12.84 -20.92 -27.47
C THR A 57 -13.85 -19.98 -26.84
N LEU A 58 -14.32 -20.35 -25.65
CA LEU A 58 -15.20 -19.51 -24.83
C LEU A 58 -14.31 -18.67 -23.92
N SER A 59 -14.44 -17.35 -23.96
CA SER A 59 -13.81 -16.51 -22.95
C SER A 59 -14.38 -16.87 -21.58
N VAL A 60 -13.51 -17.18 -20.61
CA VAL A 60 -13.95 -17.22 -19.22
C VAL A 60 -14.16 -15.76 -18.79
N PRO A 61 -15.37 -15.37 -18.37
CA PRO A 61 -15.57 -14.04 -17.82
C PRO A 61 -14.66 -13.92 -16.59
N ASN A 62 -13.91 -12.82 -16.49
CA ASN A 62 -13.24 -12.51 -15.23
C ASN A 62 -14.35 -12.48 -14.16
N PRO A 63 -14.29 -13.32 -13.11
CA PRO A 63 -15.39 -13.43 -12.15
C PRO A 63 -15.69 -12.08 -11.48
N GLU A 64 -14.70 -11.19 -11.46
CA GLU A 64 -14.81 -9.82 -10.98
C GLU A 64 -13.99 -8.91 -11.91
N PRO A 65 -14.54 -7.81 -12.44
CA PRO A 65 -13.71 -6.82 -13.12
C PRO A 65 -12.65 -6.32 -12.11
N PRO A 66 -11.40 -6.05 -12.53
CA PRO A 66 -10.44 -5.39 -11.64
C PRO A 66 -11.10 -4.13 -11.07
N ALA A 67 -11.19 -4.06 -9.74
CA ALA A 67 -11.72 -2.90 -9.05
C ALA A 67 -10.75 -1.74 -9.25
N MET A 68 -11.27 -0.56 -9.56
CA MET A 68 -10.42 0.62 -9.53
C MET A 68 -10.26 1.08 -8.08
N GLU A 69 -9.03 1.43 -7.71
CA GLU A 69 -8.69 1.95 -6.39
C GLU A 69 -8.53 3.47 -6.43
N ASN A 70 -8.77 4.14 -5.30
CA ASN A 70 -8.46 5.56 -5.18
C ASN A 70 -6.95 5.78 -5.01
N LEU A 71 -6.51 6.99 -5.33
CA LEU A 71 -5.14 7.44 -5.13
C LEU A 71 -5.12 8.55 -4.08
N SER A 72 -4.11 8.50 -3.23
CA SER A 72 -3.73 9.59 -2.34
C SER A 72 -2.55 10.32 -2.94
N LEU A 73 -2.63 11.65 -2.99
CA LEU A 73 -1.57 12.51 -3.52
C LEU A 73 -1.11 13.44 -2.40
N VAL A 74 0.20 13.46 -2.19
CA VAL A 74 0.81 14.35 -1.21
C VAL A 74 1.96 15.13 -1.83
N PHE A 75 2.10 16.39 -1.45
CA PHE A 75 2.99 17.35 -2.08
C PHE A 75 3.98 17.94 -1.07
N SER A 76 5.24 18.09 -1.49
CA SER A 76 6.26 18.74 -0.69
C SER A 76 7.02 19.79 -1.52
N PRO A 77 7.07 21.07 -1.08
CA PRO A 77 6.38 21.61 0.09
C PRO A 77 4.86 21.78 -0.17
N SER A 78 4.07 21.90 0.90
CA SER A 78 2.63 22.13 0.84
C SER A 78 2.24 23.53 0.33
N ASN A 79 3.09 24.54 0.53
CA ASN A 79 2.87 25.89 0.01
C ASN A 79 4.07 26.38 -0.82
N PRO A 80 4.27 25.85 -2.03
CA PRO A 80 5.38 26.21 -2.89
C PRO A 80 5.19 27.62 -3.49
N SER A 81 6.26 28.40 -3.55
CA SER A 81 6.30 29.67 -4.28
C SER A 81 6.59 29.43 -5.77
N PRO A 82 6.21 30.36 -6.67
CA PRO A 82 6.58 30.24 -8.08
C PRO A 82 8.09 30.09 -8.27
N GLY A 83 8.50 29.02 -8.96
CA GLY A 83 9.90 28.63 -9.18
C GLY A 83 10.40 27.54 -8.25
N ASP A 84 9.65 27.19 -7.19
CA ASP A 84 9.98 26.06 -6.33
C ASP A 84 9.76 24.73 -7.05
N ILE A 85 10.51 23.72 -6.63
CA ILE A 85 10.31 22.34 -7.07
C ILE A 85 9.33 21.67 -6.12
N VAL A 86 8.22 21.19 -6.68
CA VAL A 86 7.20 20.42 -5.96
C VAL A 86 7.46 18.95 -6.20
N LEU A 87 7.67 18.20 -5.13
CA LEU A 87 7.60 16.74 -5.13
C LEU A 87 6.14 16.34 -4.97
N VAL A 88 5.67 15.39 -5.78
CA VAL A 88 4.42 14.67 -5.56
C VAL A 88 4.75 13.23 -5.22
N THR A 89 4.16 12.73 -4.14
CA THR A 89 4.14 11.33 -3.72
C THR A 89 2.73 10.79 -3.96
N ILE A 90 2.63 9.61 -4.57
CA ILE A 90 1.36 9.00 -4.95
C ILE A 90 1.29 7.61 -4.34
N THR A 91 0.27 7.39 -3.51
CA THR A 91 0.02 6.13 -2.82
C THR A 91 -1.38 5.58 -3.13
N ASP A 92 -1.56 4.28 -2.91
CA ASP A 92 -2.87 3.62 -2.96
C ASP A 92 -3.67 3.86 -1.65
N GLU A 93 -4.86 3.26 -1.55
CA GLU A 93 -5.71 3.36 -0.35
C GLU A 93 -5.07 2.75 0.92
N SER A 94 -4.07 1.88 0.74
CA SER A 94 -3.32 1.26 1.83
C SER A 94 -1.97 1.95 2.07
N ASN A 95 -1.78 3.15 1.52
CA ASN A 95 -0.59 3.97 1.60
C ASN A 95 0.68 3.37 0.97
N ASN A 96 0.56 2.40 0.05
CA ASN A 96 1.71 1.89 -0.67
C ASN A 96 2.06 2.81 -1.85
N PRO A 97 3.35 3.10 -2.11
CA PRO A 97 3.73 3.90 -3.25
C PRO A 97 3.38 3.24 -4.59
N VAL A 98 2.81 4.02 -5.53
CA VAL A 98 2.36 3.51 -6.83
C VAL A 98 3.28 3.98 -7.96
N GLU A 99 4.09 3.06 -8.49
CA GLU A 99 4.98 3.30 -9.64
C GLU A 99 4.23 3.35 -10.98
N GLY A 100 4.76 4.13 -11.93
CA GLY A 100 4.35 4.06 -13.34
C GLY A 100 3.07 4.82 -13.69
N LEU A 101 2.54 5.62 -12.75
CA LEU A 101 1.43 6.51 -13.01
C LEU A 101 1.90 7.73 -13.80
N SER A 102 1.11 8.14 -14.80
CA SER A 102 1.36 9.35 -15.57
C SER A 102 0.97 10.57 -14.77
N ILE A 103 1.92 11.47 -14.58
CA ILE A 103 1.73 12.78 -13.95
C ILE A 103 1.86 13.83 -15.06
N THR A 104 0.78 14.52 -15.37
CA THR A 104 0.76 15.58 -16.37
C THR A 104 0.47 16.91 -15.71
N VAL A 105 1.35 17.89 -15.94
CA VAL A 105 1.18 19.25 -15.41
C VAL A 105 0.85 20.16 -16.58
N VAL A 106 -0.30 20.81 -16.50
CA VAL A 106 -0.85 21.71 -17.52
C VAL A 106 -0.93 23.12 -16.94
N ARG A 107 -0.65 24.11 -17.76
CA ARG A 107 -0.88 25.52 -17.45
C ARG A 107 -1.78 26.13 -18.52
N GLY A 108 -3.01 26.49 -18.17
CA GLY A 108 -4.01 26.90 -19.15
C GLY A 108 -4.21 25.81 -20.22
N ASP A 109 -3.82 26.09 -21.46
CA ASP A 109 -3.90 25.14 -22.58
C ASP A 109 -2.56 24.43 -22.91
N GLU A 110 -1.48 24.74 -22.18
CA GLU A 110 -0.13 24.22 -22.46
C GLU A 110 0.28 23.13 -21.48
N THR A 111 0.67 21.96 -21.98
CA THR A 111 1.33 20.93 -21.16
C THR A 111 2.76 21.37 -20.85
N LEU A 112 3.06 21.60 -19.57
CA LEU A 112 4.40 21.95 -19.12
C LEU A 112 5.32 20.73 -19.06
N THR A 113 4.81 19.63 -18.49
CA THR A 113 5.57 18.38 -18.38
C THR A 113 4.64 17.16 -18.32
N SER A 114 5.19 16.01 -18.68
CA SER A 114 4.58 14.70 -18.50
C SER A 114 5.64 13.75 -17.95
N LEU A 115 5.37 13.23 -16.76
CA LEU A 115 6.29 12.43 -15.95
C LEU A 115 5.66 11.08 -15.63
N LEU A 116 6.46 10.17 -15.10
CA LEU A 116 6.00 8.90 -14.55
C LEU A 116 6.43 8.83 -13.08
N SER A 117 5.55 8.35 -12.19
CA SER A 117 5.97 8.04 -10.82
C SER A 117 7.04 6.94 -10.82
N ASN A 118 8.05 7.09 -9.98
CA ASN A 118 9.12 6.10 -9.80
C ASN A 118 8.69 4.98 -8.82
N GLU A 119 9.63 4.10 -8.47
CA GLU A 119 9.43 2.99 -7.51
C GLU A 119 8.91 3.44 -6.12
N ASN A 120 9.15 4.70 -5.75
CA ASN A 120 8.64 5.31 -4.51
C ASN A 120 7.35 6.09 -4.74
N GLY A 121 6.64 5.88 -5.84
CA GLY A 121 5.41 6.62 -6.16
C GLY A 121 5.64 8.11 -6.42
N GLN A 122 6.88 8.53 -6.65
CA GLN A 122 7.28 9.94 -6.60
C GLN A 122 7.70 10.51 -7.96
N ASN A 123 7.44 11.80 -8.15
CA ASN A 123 8.14 12.62 -9.15
C ASN A 123 8.10 14.10 -8.76
N SER A 124 8.90 14.95 -9.39
CA SER A 124 8.96 16.38 -9.04
C SER A 124 8.94 17.28 -10.26
N PHE A 125 8.32 18.44 -10.14
CA PHE A 125 8.22 19.44 -11.20
C PHE A 125 8.29 20.88 -10.64
N PRO A 126 8.78 21.85 -11.43
CA PRO A 126 8.71 23.25 -11.02
C PRO A 126 7.27 23.75 -11.04
N ILE A 127 6.86 24.48 -10.01
CA ILE A 127 5.59 25.23 -10.03
C ILE A 127 5.81 26.63 -10.57
N LEU A 128 4.87 27.15 -11.33
CA LEU A 128 5.01 28.44 -11.99
C LEU A 128 3.69 29.23 -11.92
N VAL A 129 3.76 30.56 -12.03
CA VAL A 129 2.58 31.46 -11.98
C VAL A 129 1.55 31.10 -13.06
N GLY A 130 0.26 31.09 -12.70
CA GLY A 130 -0.86 30.84 -13.59
C GLY A 130 -1.85 29.81 -13.04
N GLU A 131 -2.84 29.47 -13.85
CA GLU A 131 -3.76 28.36 -13.58
C GLU A 131 -3.04 27.05 -13.92
N ILE A 132 -2.71 26.26 -12.89
CA ILE A 132 -1.99 24.99 -13.00
C ILE A 132 -2.95 23.84 -12.72
N THR A 133 -3.01 22.88 -13.62
CA THR A 133 -3.76 21.62 -13.45
C THR A 133 -2.80 20.45 -13.44
N ILE A 134 -2.78 19.68 -12.35
CA ILE A 134 -2.01 18.45 -12.18
C ILE A 134 -2.96 17.28 -12.37
N ARG A 135 -2.61 16.35 -13.25
CA ARG A 135 -3.38 15.14 -13.55
C ARG A 135 -2.54 13.91 -13.27
N VAL A 136 -3.06 13.00 -12.47
CA VAL A 136 -2.45 11.69 -12.22
C VAL A 136 -3.38 10.61 -12.76
N SER A 137 -2.86 9.71 -13.59
CA SER A 137 -3.64 8.63 -14.18
C SER A 137 -2.78 7.44 -14.60
N GLY A 138 -3.35 6.24 -14.59
CA GLY A 138 -2.67 5.02 -15.02
C GLY A 138 -3.17 3.80 -14.26
N GLY A 139 -2.71 2.61 -14.66
CA GLY A 139 -3.01 1.37 -13.94
C GLY A 139 -4.50 1.04 -13.83
N GLN A 140 -4.90 0.50 -12.69
CA GLN A 140 -6.30 0.26 -12.29
C GLN A 140 -6.72 1.25 -11.20
N TYR A 141 -6.48 2.54 -11.43
CA TYR A 141 -6.76 3.59 -10.45
C TYR A 141 -7.68 4.66 -11.02
N TYR A 142 -8.51 5.26 -10.16
CA TYR A 142 -9.28 6.45 -10.53
C TYR A 142 -8.32 7.61 -10.83
N PRO A 143 -8.48 8.31 -11.97
CA PRO A 143 -7.64 9.46 -12.27
C PRO A 143 -7.93 10.61 -11.31
N VAL A 144 -6.87 11.26 -10.83
CA VAL A 144 -6.95 12.43 -9.93
C VAL A 144 -6.59 13.68 -10.71
N GLU A 145 -7.33 14.76 -10.49
CA GLU A 145 -7.08 16.09 -11.08
C GLU A 145 -7.13 17.16 -9.98
N ILE A 146 -6.08 17.96 -9.87
CA ILE A 146 -5.97 19.08 -8.92
C ILE A 146 -5.73 20.35 -9.74
N SER A 147 -6.51 21.40 -9.50
CA SER A 147 -6.36 22.70 -10.17
C SER A 147 -6.06 23.79 -9.15
N LEU A 148 -5.05 24.60 -9.44
CA LEU A 148 -4.45 25.55 -8.52
C LEU A 148 -4.27 26.89 -9.22
N GLN A 149 -4.58 27.98 -8.51
CA GLN A 149 -4.25 29.32 -8.96
C GLN A 149 -2.95 29.77 -8.29
N VAL A 150 -1.88 29.91 -9.08
CA VAL A 150 -0.56 30.33 -8.59
C VAL A 150 -0.32 31.79 -8.97
N ASN A 151 -0.17 32.67 -7.99
CA ASN A 151 0.12 34.09 -8.16
C ASN A 151 1.61 34.39 -7.90
N GLU A 152 2.06 35.64 -8.12
CA GLU A 152 3.46 36.02 -7.81
C GLU A 152 3.82 35.87 -6.33
N ASP A 153 2.82 35.90 -5.44
CA ASP A 153 2.99 35.80 -3.99
C ASP A 153 2.85 34.36 -3.44
N GLY A 154 2.55 33.35 -4.29
CA GLY A 154 2.31 31.97 -3.87
C GLY A 154 1.02 31.37 -4.43
N ILE A 155 0.57 30.25 -3.86
CA ILE A 155 -0.73 29.64 -4.20
C ILE A 155 -1.85 30.46 -3.53
N ASP A 156 -2.91 30.78 -4.28
CA ASP A 156 -4.09 31.56 -3.83
C ASP A 156 -5.12 30.71 -3.07
N ASP A 157 -4.73 29.51 -2.66
CA ASP A 157 -5.57 28.59 -1.90
C ASP A 157 -5.22 28.73 -0.42
N ASP A 158 -6.23 29.00 0.41
CA ASP A 158 -6.07 29.29 1.85
C ASP A 158 -5.49 28.07 2.59
N ASP A 159 -5.67 26.86 2.03
CA ASP A 159 -5.26 25.58 2.60
C ASP A 159 -3.99 24.98 1.94
N GLY A 160 -3.46 25.61 0.88
CA GLY A 160 -2.28 25.10 0.15
C GLY A 160 -2.50 23.76 -0.55
N LEU A 161 -1.41 23.08 -0.91
CA LEU A 161 -1.44 21.69 -1.40
C LEU A 161 -1.50 20.71 -0.22
N PRO A 162 -2.14 19.54 -0.39
CA PRO A 162 -2.01 18.43 0.57
C PRO A 162 -0.52 18.18 0.85
N GLY A 163 -0.09 18.43 2.08
CA GLY A 163 1.31 18.40 2.50
C GLY A 163 1.69 17.11 3.18
N ASP A 164 2.99 16.76 3.16
CA ASP A 164 3.62 15.77 4.03
C ASP A 164 5.00 16.32 4.37
N ARG A 165 5.15 16.75 5.62
CA ARG A 165 6.29 17.54 6.07
C ARG A 165 7.46 16.69 6.55
N ASP A 166 7.20 15.53 7.13
CA ASP A 166 8.23 14.61 7.62
C ASP A 166 8.53 13.46 6.63
N ALA A 167 7.74 13.37 5.56
CA ALA A 167 7.90 12.50 4.41
C ALA A 167 7.66 11.02 4.69
N ASP A 168 6.71 10.69 5.58
CA ASP A 168 6.36 9.30 5.93
C ASP A 168 5.24 8.70 5.06
N GLY A 169 4.61 9.51 4.20
CA GLY A 169 3.55 9.11 3.30
C GLY A 169 2.14 9.42 3.81
N TYR A 170 1.96 9.85 5.06
CA TYR A 170 0.71 10.39 5.57
C TYR A 170 0.72 11.91 5.42
N GLY A 171 -0.37 12.46 4.88
CA GLY A 171 -0.43 13.91 4.70
C GLY A 171 -0.67 14.62 6.03
N ASP A 172 -0.07 15.80 6.25
CA ASP A 172 -0.15 16.65 7.47
C ASP A 172 -1.58 16.79 8.05
N LEU A 173 -2.63 16.68 7.21
CA LEU A 173 -4.03 16.80 7.63
C LEU A 173 -4.62 15.50 8.22
N LEU A 174 -4.10 14.35 7.80
CA LEU A 174 -4.53 13.02 8.21
C LEU A 174 -3.56 12.36 9.19
N ASP A 175 -2.40 12.96 9.38
CA ASP A 175 -1.32 12.54 10.26
C ASP A 175 -1.49 13.15 11.65
N ALA A 176 -1.50 12.29 12.68
CA ALA A 176 -1.54 12.72 14.08
C ALA A 176 -0.24 13.41 14.54
N PHE A 177 0.90 13.07 13.92
CA PHE A 177 2.22 13.60 14.21
C PHE A 177 2.96 14.15 12.96
N PRO A 178 2.49 15.27 12.35
CA PRO A 178 3.03 15.81 11.08
C PRO A 178 4.49 16.26 11.04
N ASP A 179 5.25 16.07 12.12
CA ASP A 179 6.65 16.44 12.24
C ASP A 179 7.53 15.23 12.68
N ASP A 180 6.94 14.04 12.83
CA ASP A 180 7.62 12.79 13.24
C ASP A 180 7.30 11.64 12.27
N SER A 181 8.22 11.42 11.33
CA SER A 181 8.07 10.41 10.28
C SER A 181 7.98 8.94 10.75
N SER A 182 8.00 8.71 12.07
CA SER A 182 7.84 7.38 12.67
C SER A 182 6.49 7.18 13.35
N GLU A 183 5.62 8.18 13.37
CA GLU A 183 4.31 8.13 14.01
C GLU A 183 3.26 8.82 13.13
N TRP A 184 2.10 8.20 12.95
CA TRP A 184 1.05 8.77 12.08
C TRP A 184 -0.38 8.56 12.60
N PHE A 185 -0.59 7.59 13.49
CA PHE A 185 -1.86 7.35 14.20
C PHE A 185 -1.66 7.56 15.71
N ASP A 186 -2.75 8.01 16.35
CA ASP A 186 -2.89 8.21 17.80
C ASP A 186 -4.32 7.72 18.15
N THR A 187 -4.48 6.41 18.32
CA THR A 187 -5.81 5.77 18.41
C THR A 187 -6.58 6.23 19.65
N ASP A 188 -5.91 6.36 20.78
CA ASP A 188 -6.52 6.75 22.06
C ASP A 188 -6.41 8.26 22.38
N LEU A 189 -5.72 9.02 21.52
CA LEU A 189 -5.54 10.47 21.59
C LEU A 189 -4.73 10.92 22.81
N ASP A 190 -3.78 10.11 23.27
CA ASP A 190 -2.93 10.42 24.41
C ASP A 190 -1.67 11.23 24.02
N ASN A 191 -1.45 11.47 22.72
CA ASN A 191 -0.30 12.12 22.08
C ASN A 191 1.00 11.29 22.06
N ILE A 192 0.90 9.98 22.23
CA ILE A 192 1.93 9.00 21.90
C ILE A 192 1.43 8.27 20.65
N GLY A 193 2.28 8.19 19.62
CA GLY A 193 1.85 7.53 18.39
C GLY A 193 1.85 6.02 18.54
N ASN A 194 0.98 5.36 17.80
CA ASN A 194 0.76 3.91 17.90
C ASN A 194 2.03 3.06 17.70
N ASN A 195 3.06 3.55 16.99
CA ASN A 195 4.29 2.76 16.85
C ASN A 195 5.18 2.81 18.11
N ALA A 196 4.97 3.81 18.97
CA ALA A 196 5.67 4.00 20.23
C ALA A 196 4.81 3.66 21.46
N ASP A 197 3.49 3.73 21.34
CA ASP A 197 2.58 3.27 22.37
C ASP A 197 2.64 1.74 22.50
N THR A 198 2.28 1.25 23.68
CA THR A 198 2.21 -0.19 24.00
C THR A 198 0.80 -0.63 24.36
N ASP A 199 -0.16 0.29 24.36
CA ASP A 199 -1.59 0.12 24.68
C ASP A 199 -2.37 1.12 23.81
N ASP A 200 -2.42 0.83 22.50
CA ASP A 200 -2.89 1.75 21.45
C ASP A 200 -4.33 2.25 21.65
N ASP A 201 -5.17 1.52 22.37
CA ASP A 201 -6.57 1.86 22.62
C ASP A 201 -6.91 2.20 24.09
N SER A 202 -5.91 2.15 24.98
CA SER A 202 -5.98 2.54 26.38
C SER A 202 -7.01 1.77 27.21
N ASP A 203 -7.36 0.55 26.82
CA ASP A 203 -8.29 -0.30 27.57
C ASP A 203 -7.63 -1.01 28.78
N GLY A 204 -6.30 -0.93 28.85
CA GLY A 204 -5.47 -1.48 29.92
C GLY A 204 -4.92 -2.88 29.65
N ILE A 205 -5.08 -3.41 28.43
CA ILE A 205 -4.36 -4.56 27.93
C ILE A 205 -3.30 -4.08 26.93
N LEU A 206 -2.04 -4.50 27.10
CA LEU A 206 -0.98 -4.10 26.16
C LEU A 206 -1.15 -4.79 24.80
N ASP A 207 -0.75 -4.16 23.70
CA ASP A 207 -0.91 -4.69 22.34
C ASP A 207 -0.32 -6.11 22.19
N ASP A 208 0.88 -6.32 22.75
CA ASP A 208 1.56 -7.62 22.76
C ASP A 208 0.77 -8.69 23.53
N GLN A 209 0.02 -8.31 24.56
CA GLN A 209 -0.81 -9.23 25.33
C GLN A 209 -2.08 -9.61 24.57
N GLU A 210 -2.69 -8.66 23.87
CA GLU A 210 -3.86 -8.90 23.03
C GLU A 210 -3.52 -9.78 21.84
N LEU A 211 -2.41 -9.51 21.14
CA LEU A 211 -1.91 -10.35 20.05
C LEU A 211 -1.63 -11.80 20.48
N LEU A 212 -1.41 -12.04 21.78
CA LEU A 212 -1.16 -13.36 22.38
C LEU A 212 -2.40 -13.95 23.09
N SER A 213 -3.49 -13.21 23.20
CA SER A 213 -4.70 -13.64 23.89
C SER A 213 -5.48 -14.69 23.08
N ASN A 214 -6.30 -15.49 23.76
CA ASN A 214 -7.17 -16.49 23.12
C ASN A 214 -8.48 -16.62 23.92
N PRO A 215 -9.59 -16.03 23.43
CA PRO A 215 -9.73 -15.36 22.12
C PRO A 215 -8.87 -14.11 21.98
N GLN A 216 -8.47 -13.80 20.74
CA GLN A 216 -7.65 -12.63 20.43
C GLN A 216 -8.53 -11.37 20.33
N THR A 217 -8.19 -10.33 21.07
CA THR A 217 -8.74 -8.97 20.96
C THR A 217 -7.91 -8.11 19.99
N ASN A 218 -8.35 -6.89 19.73
CA ASN A 218 -7.74 -6.01 18.73
C ASN A 218 -7.11 -4.78 19.38
N PRO A 219 -5.77 -4.61 19.31
CA PRO A 219 -5.06 -3.48 19.94
C PRO A 219 -5.46 -2.08 19.53
N LEU A 220 -6.20 -1.94 18.44
CA LEU A 220 -6.69 -0.64 17.98
C LEU A 220 -8.13 -0.38 18.42
N LYS A 221 -8.69 -1.20 19.31
CA LYS A 221 -10.10 -1.18 19.69
C LYS A 221 -10.30 -1.68 21.12
N ALA A 222 -10.55 -0.73 22.01
CA ALA A 222 -10.89 -1.00 23.39
C ALA A 222 -12.14 -1.86 23.63
N ASP A 223 -12.95 -2.11 22.60
CA ASP A 223 -14.15 -2.98 22.62
C ASP A 223 -14.21 -3.72 21.28
N THR A 224 -13.69 -4.96 21.27
CA THR A 224 -13.48 -5.74 20.06
C THR A 224 -14.80 -6.12 19.39
N ASP A 225 -15.83 -6.46 20.16
CA ASP A 225 -17.11 -6.95 19.63
C ASP A 225 -18.25 -5.92 19.61
N ASN A 226 -18.00 -4.74 20.16
CA ASN A 226 -18.84 -3.53 20.16
C ASN A 226 -20.15 -3.69 20.94
N ASP A 227 -20.10 -4.36 22.09
CA ASP A 227 -21.25 -4.52 22.99
C ASP A 227 -21.37 -3.40 24.05
N GLY A 228 -20.31 -2.60 24.20
CA GLY A 228 -20.20 -1.46 25.11
C GLY A 228 -19.39 -1.73 26.39
N TYR A 229 -18.85 -2.94 26.58
CA TYR A 229 -17.87 -3.27 27.61
C TYR A 229 -16.46 -3.35 27.00
N CYS A 230 -15.45 -2.94 27.77
CA CYS A 230 -14.08 -2.88 27.26
C CYS A 230 -13.43 -4.25 27.32
N ASP A 231 -12.54 -4.59 26.38
CA ASP A 231 -11.79 -5.85 26.46
C ASP A 231 -10.92 -5.86 27.74
N GLY A 232 -10.29 -4.72 28.02
CA GLY A 232 -9.53 -4.43 29.22
C GLY A 232 -10.31 -3.87 30.41
N ALA A 233 -9.65 -3.77 31.56
CA ALA A 233 -10.28 -3.36 32.82
C ALA A 233 -10.45 -1.83 32.97
N ILE A 234 -9.95 -1.03 32.02
CA ILE A 234 -9.97 0.43 32.07
C ILE A 234 -11.08 0.95 31.18
N ASP A 235 -11.94 1.80 31.75
CA ASP A 235 -13.01 2.47 30.99
C ASP A 235 -12.41 3.44 29.96
N VAL A 236 -12.74 3.26 28.68
CA VAL A 236 -12.34 4.19 27.61
C VAL A 236 -13.49 5.14 27.28
N PHE A 237 -13.26 6.45 27.47
CA PHE A 237 -14.32 7.46 27.45
C PHE A 237 -15.09 7.47 26.12
N GLN A 238 -16.42 7.28 26.21
CA GLN A 238 -17.36 7.19 25.07
C GLN A 238 -17.22 5.96 24.17
N MET A 239 -16.24 5.09 24.42
CA MET A 239 -16.05 3.84 23.68
C MET A 239 -16.74 2.70 24.43
N CYS A 240 -16.32 2.44 25.66
CA CYS A 240 -16.75 1.28 26.45
C CYS A 240 -16.67 1.56 27.96
N VAL A 241 -17.27 0.69 28.77
CA VAL A 241 -17.26 0.80 30.24
C VAL A 241 -17.11 -0.56 30.91
N GLY A 242 -16.21 -0.66 31.89
CA GLY A 242 -15.92 -1.90 32.61
C GLY A 242 -15.25 -2.96 31.73
N GLY A 243 -14.62 -3.95 32.37
CA GLY A 243 -13.99 -5.05 31.63
C GLY A 243 -14.95 -6.17 31.27
N ASP A 244 -14.76 -6.72 30.08
CA ASP A 244 -15.49 -7.81 29.46
C ASP A 244 -14.77 -9.15 29.70
N LEU A 245 -15.51 -10.13 30.23
CA LEU A 245 -15.00 -11.50 30.43
C LEU A 245 -15.11 -12.38 29.18
N PHE A 246 -15.88 -11.96 28.17
CA PHE A 246 -16.02 -12.59 26.87
C PHE A 246 -15.83 -11.58 25.71
N PRO A 247 -14.62 -11.00 25.52
CA PRO A 247 -14.33 -9.88 24.60
C PRO A 247 -14.58 -10.07 23.09
N ILE A 248 -15.14 -11.22 22.69
CA ILE A 248 -15.47 -11.54 21.29
C ILE A 248 -16.92 -12.01 21.12
N ASP A 249 -17.69 -12.07 22.20
CA ASP A 249 -19.09 -12.45 22.21
C ASP A 249 -19.95 -11.29 22.72
N SER A 250 -20.39 -10.44 21.79
CA SER A 250 -21.23 -9.26 22.05
C SER A 250 -22.56 -9.52 22.77
N SER A 251 -22.86 -10.77 23.10
CA SER A 251 -24.02 -11.16 23.90
C SER A 251 -23.69 -11.53 25.34
N GLU A 252 -22.42 -11.54 25.75
CA GLU A 252 -21.95 -11.90 27.10
C GLU A 252 -20.83 -10.98 27.54
N TRP A 253 -20.94 -10.34 28.70
CA TRP A 253 -19.87 -9.45 29.23
C TRP A 253 -19.46 -9.77 30.67
N ALA A 254 -20.25 -10.59 31.36
CA ALA A 254 -20.08 -10.91 32.78
C ALA A 254 -20.28 -12.41 33.03
N ASP A 255 -19.54 -12.92 34.02
CA ASP A 255 -19.60 -14.28 34.55
C ASP A 255 -19.57 -14.16 36.07
N SER A 256 -20.76 -14.02 36.65
CA SER A 256 -20.96 -13.62 38.05
C SER A 256 -20.64 -14.74 39.05
N ASP A 257 -20.62 -16.01 38.63
CA ASP A 257 -20.26 -17.16 39.46
C ASP A 257 -18.97 -17.89 39.02
N ASN A 258 -18.35 -17.42 37.95
CA ASN A 258 -17.07 -17.88 37.40
C ASN A 258 -17.10 -19.33 36.92
N ASP A 259 -18.24 -19.78 36.38
CA ASP A 259 -18.39 -21.12 35.81
C ASP A 259 -17.97 -21.22 34.32
N GLY A 260 -17.69 -20.08 33.69
CA GLY A 260 -17.25 -19.95 32.30
C GLY A 260 -18.39 -19.82 31.28
N ILE A 261 -19.64 -19.67 31.72
CA ILE A 261 -20.81 -19.35 30.90
C ILE A 261 -21.24 -17.92 31.25
N GLY A 262 -21.40 -17.07 30.24
CA GLY A 262 -21.83 -15.70 30.49
C GLY A 262 -23.24 -15.60 31.07
N ASP A 263 -23.46 -14.57 31.89
CA ASP A 263 -24.68 -14.32 32.66
C ASP A 263 -25.96 -14.29 31.81
N ASN A 264 -25.89 -13.94 30.52
CA ASN A 264 -27.08 -13.86 29.65
C ASN A 264 -27.49 -15.24 29.11
N SER A 265 -26.54 -16.16 28.94
CA SER A 265 -26.76 -17.54 28.50
C SER A 265 -26.87 -18.53 29.65
N ASP A 266 -26.38 -18.16 30.84
CA ASP A 266 -26.38 -19.02 32.02
C ASP A 266 -27.79 -19.12 32.66
N PRO A 267 -28.36 -20.34 32.81
CA PRO A 267 -29.56 -20.56 33.61
C PRO A 267 -29.43 -20.21 35.10
N THR A 268 -28.21 -20.17 35.65
CA THR A 268 -27.92 -19.90 37.07
C THR A 268 -26.85 -18.82 37.30
N PRO A 269 -27.02 -17.57 36.81
CA PRO A 269 -25.93 -16.57 36.73
C PRO A 269 -25.21 -16.22 38.04
N PHE A 270 -25.79 -16.52 39.19
CA PHE A 270 -25.19 -16.23 40.50
C PHE A 270 -24.88 -17.51 41.29
N GLY A 271 -24.73 -18.63 40.60
CA GLY A 271 -24.61 -19.96 41.15
C GLY A 271 -25.93 -20.56 41.66
N ASP A 272 -25.87 -21.85 41.96
CA ASP A 272 -26.94 -22.51 42.69
C ASP A 272 -26.93 -22.03 44.16
N ILE A 273 -28.05 -21.46 44.61
CA ILE A 273 -28.26 -20.97 45.98
C ILE A 273 -28.10 -22.11 47.02
N ASP A 274 -28.06 -23.37 46.58
CA ASP A 274 -27.89 -24.53 47.46
C ASP A 274 -26.46 -24.72 48.01
N ASP A 275 -25.46 -23.93 47.58
CA ASP A 275 -24.07 -24.10 48.04
C ASP A 275 -23.69 -23.27 49.29
N ASN A 276 -24.64 -23.11 50.21
CA ASN A 276 -24.35 -22.65 51.57
C ASN A 276 -25.05 -23.46 52.67
N GLN A 277 -24.61 -24.72 52.83
CA GLN A 277 -24.78 -25.45 54.10
C GLN A 277 -23.52 -26.28 54.40
N ASN A 278 -22.48 -25.63 54.94
CA ASN A 278 -21.64 -26.34 55.90
C ASN A 278 -22.24 -26.19 57.31
N ASN A 279 -22.76 -27.32 57.82
CA ASN A 279 -22.93 -27.70 59.24
C ASN A 279 -24.35 -27.57 59.88
N GLN A 280 -25.15 -28.65 59.89
CA GLN A 280 -25.50 -29.46 61.09
C GLN A 280 -26.67 -30.46 60.85
N ASN A 281 -26.34 -31.75 60.88
CA ASN A 281 -27.08 -32.90 61.43
C ASN A 281 -28.64 -32.96 61.42
N GLY A 282 -29.17 -33.94 60.67
CA GLY A 282 -30.39 -34.72 60.94
C GLY A 282 -31.29 -34.90 59.71
N THR A 283 -31.54 -36.08 59.11
CA THR A 283 -31.46 -37.48 59.55
C THR A 283 -31.52 -38.45 58.35
N GLY A 284 -30.69 -39.52 58.36
CA GLY A 284 -30.85 -40.81 57.65
C GLY A 284 -30.29 -40.86 56.21
N ASP A 285 -29.28 -41.64 55.87
CA ASP A 285 -29.07 -43.05 56.18
C ASP A 285 -27.58 -43.40 56.38
N LEU A 286 -27.34 -44.36 57.26
CA LEU A 286 -26.05 -44.70 57.89
C LEU A 286 -25.14 -45.52 56.97
N THR A 287 -23.86 -45.15 56.85
CA THR A 287 -22.69 -45.90 57.40
C THR A 287 -21.37 -45.30 56.92
N ASP A 288 -20.73 -44.54 57.81
CA ASP A 288 -19.34 -44.63 58.27
C ASP A 288 -18.29 -45.28 57.33
N ASN A 289 -17.25 -44.54 56.91
CA ASN A 289 -15.96 -44.51 57.61
C ASN A 289 -14.97 -43.53 56.94
N SER A 290 -14.28 -42.78 57.79
CA SER A 290 -13.31 -41.72 57.46
C SER A 290 -12.00 -42.25 56.87
N THR A 291 -11.31 -41.41 56.08
CA THR A 291 -9.88 -41.12 56.33
C THR A 291 -9.47 -39.77 55.73
N ASP A 292 -8.72 -39.04 56.54
CA ASP A 292 -8.13 -37.70 56.44
C ASP A 292 -6.72 -37.77 55.82
N SER A 293 -6.30 -36.74 55.04
CA SER A 293 -4.93 -36.19 55.05
C SER A 293 -4.77 -34.96 54.13
N GLN A 294 -4.44 -33.82 54.76
CA GLN A 294 -3.43 -32.77 54.46
C GLN A 294 -2.68 -32.84 53.10
N GLN A 295 -2.27 -31.75 52.42
CA GLN A 295 -1.34 -30.72 52.90
C GLN A 295 -0.97 -29.70 51.78
N ASP A 296 -0.81 -28.42 52.16
CA ASP A 296 0.05 -27.29 51.74
C ASP A 296 0.51 -26.96 50.29
N SER A 297 0.69 -25.64 50.15
CA SER A 297 1.15 -24.73 49.10
C SER A 297 2.57 -24.95 48.54
N GLU A 298 2.85 -24.41 47.34
CA GLU A 298 3.94 -23.44 47.05
C GLU A 298 4.10 -23.09 45.54
N SER A 299 4.51 -21.84 45.30
CA SER A 299 4.89 -21.14 44.06
C SER A 299 6.32 -21.46 43.61
N GLU A 300 6.68 -21.27 42.33
CA GLU A 300 8.00 -20.74 41.89
C GLU A 300 8.00 -20.20 40.43
N SER A 301 8.93 -19.27 40.21
CA SER A 301 9.20 -18.35 39.09
C SER A 301 10.40 -18.74 38.19
N SER A 302 10.56 -18.12 37.00
CA SER A 302 11.75 -17.34 36.52
C SER A 302 12.17 -17.43 35.02
N ASP A 303 12.34 -16.24 34.41
CA ASP A 303 13.42 -15.64 33.56
C ASP A 303 13.82 -16.06 32.10
N SER A 304 13.63 -15.09 31.17
CA SER A 304 14.57 -14.27 30.30
C SER A 304 15.89 -14.87 29.69
N THR A 305 16.56 -14.39 28.60
CA THR A 305 16.57 -13.16 27.75
C THR A 305 17.40 -13.34 26.42
N SER A 306 17.06 -12.55 25.37
CA SER A 306 17.90 -11.71 24.43
C SER A 306 18.80 -12.18 23.25
N ASN A 307 18.50 -11.60 22.06
CA ASN A 307 19.25 -10.75 21.08
C ASN A 307 20.45 -11.21 20.20
N SER A 308 20.38 -10.87 18.89
CA SER A 308 21.43 -10.09 18.17
C SER A 308 20.96 -9.55 16.79
N MET A 309 21.13 -8.24 16.62
CA MET A 309 20.94 -7.37 15.44
C MET A 309 22.28 -7.12 14.71
N VAL A 310 22.28 -6.92 13.38
CA VAL A 310 23.43 -6.36 12.62
C VAL A 310 22.96 -5.38 11.54
N LEU A 311 23.38 -4.11 11.68
CA LEU A 311 23.36 -2.99 10.73
C LEU A 311 24.49 -3.09 9.68
N ILE A 312 24.28 -2.53 8.48
CA ILE A 312 25.17 -1.58 7.74
C ILE A 312 24.55 -1.23 6.37
N GLY A 313 24.43 0.07 6.06
CA GLY A 313 24.63 0.56 4.68
C GLY A 313 23.74 1.70 4.18
N GLY A 314 24.01 2.95 4.57
CA GLY A 314 23.40 4.13 3.92
C GLY A 314 24.10 5.44 4.26
N SER A 315 25.14 5.82 3.52
CA SER A 315 25.79 7.14 3.67
C SER A 315 26.50 7.60 2.40
N ILE A 316 25.73 7.93 1.35
CA ILE A 316 26.26 8.61 0.15
C ILE A 316 25.42 9.86 -0.25
N GLY A 317 24.12 9.94 0.10
CA GLY A 317 23.24 11.06 -0.31
C GLY A 317 23.56 12.42 0.33
N LEU A 318 24.00 12.45 1.59
CA LEU A 318 24.17 13.70 2.36
C LEU A 318 25.31 14.61 1.87
N ILE A 319 26.31 14.06 1.18
CA ILE A 319 27.50 14.83 0.76
C ILE A 319 27.21 15.64 -0.51
N VAL A 320 26.28 15.20 -1.36
CA VAL A 320 25.94 15.88 -2.62
C VAL A 320 25.06 17.11 -2.38
N ILE A 321 24.16 17.03 -1.39
CA ILE A 321 23.24 18.12 -1.01
C ILE A 321 24.02 19.34 -0.49
N LEU A 322 25.07 19.13 0.31
CA LEU A 322 25.89 20.23 0.85
C LEU A 322 26.70 20.96 -0.25
N ILE A 323 27.09 20.27 -1.31
CA ILE A 323 27.83 20.86 -2.44
C ILE A 323 26.89 21.71 -3.30
N ALA A 324 25.66 21.26 -3.54
CA ALA A 324 24.66 22.00 -4.32
C ALA A 324 24.21 23.29 -3.62
N VAL A 325 23.94 23.23 -2.31
CA VAL A 325 23.56 24.41 -1.49
C VAL A 325 24.70 25.42 -1.41
N GLY A 326 25.94 24.95 -1.26
CA GLY A 326 27.13 25.81 -1.26
C GLY A 326 27.34 26.57 -2.59
N LEU A 327 27.08 25.91 -3.72
CA LEU A 327 27.22 26.53 -5.04
C LEU A 327 26.13 27.56 -5.32
N PHE A 328 24.88 27.28 -4.89
CA PHE A 328 23.75 28.19 -5.05
C PHE A 328 23.90 29.50 -4.24
N ILE A 329 24.41 29.42 -3.01
CA ILE A 329 24.67 30.60 -2.17
C ILE A 329 25.76 31.49 -2.79
N THR A 330 26.78 30.90 -3.42
CA THR A 330 27.84 31.70 -4.08
C THR A 330 27.38 32.39 -5.38
N LEU A 331 26.35 31.86 -6.04
CA LEU A 331 25.79 32.44 -7.26
C LEU A 331 24.81 33.57 -6.98
N ARG A 332 24.14 33.58 -5.81
CA ARG A 332 23.22 34.65 -5.41
C ARG A 332 23.91 35.97 -5.02
N ASN A 333 25.24 35.95 -4.82
CA ASN A 333 25.99 37.11 -4.31
C ASN A 333 26.69 37.97 -5.38
N ARG A 334 26.35 37.81 -6.66
CA ARG A 334 26.87 38.67 -7.74
C ARG A 334 25.71 39.35 -8.47
N GLY A 335 25.48 40.60 -8.07
CA GLY A 335 24.48 41.49 -8.66
C GLY A 335 24.83 41.97 -10.07
N ASP A 336 23.75 42.17 -10.81
CA ASP A 336 23.49 42.98 -12.02
C ASP A 336 24.38 42.80 -13.26
N GLU A 337 23.77 42.30 -14.35
CA GLU A 337 23.54 43.02 -15.64
C GLU A 337 23.04 42.05 -16.76
N VAL A 338 21.75 42.19 -17.13
CA VAL A 338 21.11 42.12 -18.49
C VAL A 338 21.15 40.85 -19.41
N ASP A 339 19.93 40.52 -19.88
CA ASP A 339 19.42 39.93 -21.14
C ASP A 339 19.65 38.47 -21.59
N GLU A 340 18.52 37.90 -22.08
CA GLU A 340 18.25 36.85 -23.11
C GLU A 340 19.05 35.54 -23.11
N LYS A 341 20.24 35.50 -22.54
CA LYS A 341 21.09 34.31 -22.40
C LYS A 341 20.71 33.44 -21.20
N ARG A 342 19.79 33.90 -20.34
CA ARG A 342 19.25 33.13 -19.21
C ARG A 342 18.36 31.98 -19.68
N PHE A 343 17.50 32.21 -20.67
CA PHE A 343 16.56 31.19 -21.18
C PHE A 343 17.27 30.01 -21.85
N ALA A 344 18.28 30.26 -22.69
CA ALA A 344 19.05 29.17 -23.30
C ALA A 344 19.90 28.37 -22.28
N LYS A 345 20.31 29.01 -21.19
CA LYS A 345 21.11 28.36 -20.14
C LYS A 345 20.23 27.55 -19.19
N GLU A 346 18.99 27.96 -18.96
CA GLU A 346 17.99 27.21 -18.19
C GLU A 346 17.55 25.93 -18.93
N GLU A 347 17.41 25.99 -20.25
CA GLU A 347 17.09 24.84 -21.11
C GLU A 347 18.25 23.82 -21.18
N GLU A 348 19.52 24.27 -21.28
CA GLU A 348 20.70 23.38 -21.18
C GLU A 348 20.90 22.81 -19.76
N LEU A 349 20.52 23.55 -18.71
CA LEU A 349 20.58 23.06 -17.33
C LEU A 349 19.54 21.94 -17.11
N PHE A 350 18.37 22.06 -17.73
CA PHE A 350 17.30 21.07 -17.68
C PHE A 350 17.72 19.74 -18.33
N GLU A 351 18.39 19.79 -19.49
CA GLU A 351 18.95 18.58 -20.12
C GLU A 351 20.10 17.96 -19.31
N THR A 352 20.97 18.78 -18.72
CA THR A 352 22.15 18.29 -17.97
C THR A 352 21.80 17.66 -16.62
N ILE A 353 20.78 18.17 -15.93
CA ILE A 353 20.30 17.61 -14.65
C ILE A 353 19.54 16.31 -14.90
N SER A 354 18.72 16.24 -15.97
CA SER A 354 18.02 15.01 -16.35
C SER A 354 18.97 13.87 -16.72
N SER A 355 20.19 14.16 -17.20
CA SER A 355 21.14 13.12 -17.63
C SER A 355 22.10 12.64 -16.54
N SER A 356 22.16 13.27 -15.36
CA SER A 356 23.23 13.04 -14.38
C SER A 356 22.80 12.40 -13.05
N ILE A 357 21.52 12.03 -12.89
CA ILE A 357 20.98 11.42 -11.65
C ILE A 357 20.56 9.95 -11.82
N ALA A 358 20.70 9.36 -13.00
CA ALA A 358 20.43 7.93 -13.17
C ALA A 358 21.63 7.08 -12.71
N THR A 359 21.71 6.72 -11.43
CA THR A 359 22.24 5.37 -11.12
C THR A 359 21.32 4.40 -11.83
N ALA A 360 21.86 3.69 -12.84
CA ALA A 360 21.08 2.73 -13.62
C ALA A 360 20.34 1.78 -12.65
N PRO A 361 19.02 1.58 -12.83
CA PRO A 361 18.26 0.74 -11.92
C PRO A 361 18.90 -0.66 -11.81
N SER A 362 18.79 -1.30 -10.66
CA SER A 362 19.31 -2.66 -10.46
C SER A 362 18.40 -3.74 -11.02
N VAL A 363 17.14 -3.40 -11.31
CA VAL A 363 16.10 -4.27 -11.86
C VAL A 363 15.52 -3.60 -13.12
N PRO A 364 15.20 -4.35 -14.19
CA PRO A 364 14.63 -3.74 -15.39
C PRO A 364 13.28 -3.06 -15.07
N PRO A 365 12.97 -1.91 -15.69
CA PRO A 365 11.66 -1.29 -15.51
C PRO A 365 10.55 -2.20 -16.06
N ILE A 366 9.36 -2.16 -15.48
CA ILE A 366 8.22 -3.02 -15.90
C ILE A 366 7.84 -2.83 -17.37
N THR A 367 8.15 -1.66 -17.94
CA THR A 367 7.93 -1.29 -19.35
C THR A 367 9.01 -1.82 -20.31
N ALA A 368 10.14 -2.31 -19.79
CA ALA A 368 11.18 -2.93 -20.59
C ALA A 368 10.60 -4.17 -21.30
N ARG A 369 11.09 -4.46 -22.51
CA ARG A 369 10.70 -5.66 -23.24
C ARG A 369 11.90 -6.59 -23.35
N GLY A 370 11.72 -7.84 -22.93
CA GLY A 370 12.72 -8.88 -23.00
C GLY A 370 12.66 -9.70 -24.29
N GLU A 371 13.65 -10.57 -24.45
CA GLU A 371 13.66 -11.64 -25.45
C GLU A 371 13.06 -12.90 -24.85
N MET A 372 12.35 -13.71 -25.65
CA MET A 372 11.81 -14.98 -25.16
C MET A 372 12.94 -16.03 -25.06
N ILE A 373 13.22 -16.50 -23.84
CA ILE A 373 14.22 -17.54 -23.55
C ILE A 373 13.54 -18.61 -22.70
N ASP A 374 13.59 -19.87 -23.14
CA ASP A 374 13.04 -21.04 -22.43
C ASP A 374 11.58 -20.91 -21.95
N GLY A 375 10.76 -20.16 -22.71
CA GLY A 375 9.34 -19.97 -22.42
C GLY A 375 9.01 -18.78 -21.52
N TYR A 376 10.02 -18.00 -21.10
CA TYR A 376 9.85 -16.78 -20.31
C TYR A 376 10.32 -15.56 -21.10
N GLU A 377 9.66 -14.41 -20.92
CA GLU A 377 10.19 -13.13 -21.39
C GLU A 377 11.35 -12.75 -20.49
N ALA A 378 12.53 -12.53 -21.07
CA ALA A 378 13.77 -12.43 -20.33
C ALA A 378 14.63 -11.27 -20.80
N ILE A 379 15.24 -10.54 -19.89
CA ILE A 379 16.08 -9.41 -20.24
C ILE A 379 17.35 -9.43 -19.39
N GLN A 380 18.47 -9.08 -20.03
CA GLN A 380 19.70 -8.80 -19.32
C GLN A 380 19.70 -7.32 -18.91
N PHE A 381 19.79 -7.05 -17.62
CA PHE A 381 19.75 -5.68 -17.11
C PHE A 381 20.78 -5.42 -16.01
N PRO A 382 21.52 -4.30 -16.08
CA PRO A 382 21.75 -3.47 -17.27
C PRO A 382 22.32 -4.31 -18.43
N ALA A 383 22.12 -3.90 -19.68
CA ALA A 383 22.61 -4.67 -20.83
C ALA A 383 24.13 -4.92 -20.73
N GLY A 384 24.55 -6.18 -20.84
CA GLY A 384 25.94 -6.61 -20.66
C GLY A 384 26.36 -6.90 -19.20
N SER A 385 25.46 -6.81 -18.22
CA SER A 385 25.77 -7.06 -16.79
C SER A 385 26.04 -8.53 -16.46
N GLY A 386 25.47 -9.46 -17.23
CA GLY A 386 25.43 -10.88 -16.88
C GLY A 386 24.23 -11.26 -15.98
N ASN A 387 23.51 -10.29 -15.43
CA ASN A 387 22.32 -10.52 -14.60
C ASN A 387 21.10 -10.62 -15.52
N TRP A 388 20.40 -11.74 -15.42
CA TRP A 388 19.21 -12.02 -16.19
C TRP A 388 17.97 -11.91 -15.31
N PHE A 389 16.91 -11.36 -15.87
CA PHE A 389 15.61 -11.27 -15.25
C PHE A 389 14.59 -11.93 -16.17
N TYR A 390 13.62 -12.64 -15.60
CA TYR A 390 12.47 -13.16 -16.32
C TYR A 390 11.20 -12.46 -15.83
N ARG A 391 10.23 -12.24 -16.72
CA ARG A 391 8.94 -11.64 -16.37
C ARG A 391 8.04 -12.70 -15.76
N ASP A 392 7.58 -12.45 -14.54
CA ASP A 392 6.56 -13.28 -13.91
C ASP A 392 5.23 -13.14 -14.69
N PRO A 393 4.65 -14.24 -15.19
CA PRO A 393 3.41 -14.19 -15.97
C PRO A 393 2.17 -13.84 -15.14
N THR A 394 2.26 -13.91 -13.80
CA THR A 394 1.17 -13.65 -12.86
C THR A 394 1.19 -12.20 -12.39
N THR A 395 2.36 -11.66 -12.05
CA THR A 395 2.50 -10.32 -11.47
C THR A 395 3.02 -9.28 -12.46
N GLY A 396 3.58 -9.70 -13.60
CA GLY A 396 4.20 -8.81 -14.58
C GLY A 396 5.54 -8.22 -14.15
N ALA A 397 6.01 -8.54 -12.93
CA ALA A 397 7.27 -8.07 -12.37
C ALA A 397 8.48 -8.81 -12.94
N TRP A 398 9.64 -8.16 -12.93
CA TRP A 398 10.91 -8.78 -13.31
C TRP A 398 11.53 -9.50 -12.11
N ILE A 399 11.70 -10.81 -12.21
CA ILE A 399 12.32 -11.66 -11.19
C ILE A 399 13.73 -12.06 -11.65
N GLU A 400 14.72 -11.95 -10.76
CA GLU A 400 16.09 -12.35 -11.06
C GLU A 400 16.17 -13.86 -11.36
N TRP A 401 16.73 -14.18 -12.52
CA TRP A 401 16.95 -15.54 -12.99
C TRP A 401 18.21 -16.10 -12.32
N ARG A 402 18.02 -16.84 -11.22
CA ARG A 402 19.11 -17.49 -10.46
C ARG A 402 19.71 -18.71 -11.14
#